data_AF-N8XIK6-F1
#
_entry.id   AF-N8XIK6-F1
#
_cell.length_a   1.000
_cell.length_b   1.000
_cell.length_c   1.000
_cell.angle_alpha   90.00
_cell.angle_beta   90.00
_cell.angle_gamma   90.00
#
_symmetry.space_group_name_H-M   'P 1'
#
loop_
_entity.id
_entity.type
_entity.pdbx_description
1 polymer ?
#
loop_
_entity_poly.entity_id
_entity_poly.type
_entity_poly.pdbx_seq_one_letter_code
_entity_poly.pdbx_strand_id
1 'polypeptide(L)'
;MLKRTLACALFAITGHAYSADIQVTTLADEDKDDAVCSLREAVEFLNKRSQKEFENGYHGCGNKDATSNIILQRDQTYQINSALNIKAAATIRTAASDGFNDNKKGLNNATIKMVGSDRLFVIDDNNVESALLAVGLIELNLQGASSKVNDGGLILNRESLSIQYSRLVGGSANRGGAIYNAGVLSDAKNTAGYVYINNSILQNNKADQGAVIYSEMPMYLIAQSVIRDNEGVAGTNGALLYVQTGFNNDTIGGALGTGISGIRSSTIFHNKGGYVANIREGMILNNNTIIKNAAGLHLQSLNFKITTTTDENGEKKETVKEYPSSYVSNSILVANGNTNCTNTSDDTTIVQSNLTTSDCDRNAEKRLPNFMWNQNDPEQALIAGGTNDEGICAAPPAKGLLCPYSIPKDQMLGFFKPRLLASYKQLSDSLIVNKGRIYSDGTTFSTANCEPTDQRGKSRTGFNELCDLGSVELIVNRGEIPIVGQDILYGQVAKFSIAESLLDGELLDPATCEAQLGKRSDGQPWKVGCLEVVQTQTPSKGKTSIDQDGNVTYVPDSDWHGADKFNLRVMTTTTRFNDVSNYFIDIPATIVQDPPNTFKSKTVSTGSFGMGAILMLLGLVGLRRFKS
;
A
#
# COMPACT_ATOMS: atom_id res chain seq x y z
N MET A 1 24.31 8.74 42.26
CA MET A 1 25.52 8.04 41.75
C MET A 1 25.54 6.70 42.48
N LEU A 2 25.53 5.49 41.91
CA LEU A 2 26.03 4.93 40.66
C LEU A 2 25.19 3.63 40.44
N LYS A 3 24.31 3.54 39.42
CA LYS A 3 24.43 2.72 38.20
C LYS A 3 24.92 1.25 38.34
N ARG A 4 24.10 0.36 37.74
CA ARG A 4 24.36 -1.01 37.19
C ARG A 4 24.21 -2.19 38.14
N THR A 5 23.13 -2.96 37.95
CA THR A 5 23.13 -4.41 37.62
C THR A 5 21.68 -4.90 37.56
N LEU A 6 21.14 -5.09 36.36
CA LEU A 6 19.93 -5.88 36.11
C LEU A 6 20.04 -6.41 34.68
N ALA A 7 20.76 -7.53 34.56
CA ALA A 7 20.74 -8.42 33.43
C ALA A 7 21.00 -9.83 33.97
N CYS A 8 20.34 -10.81 33.37
CA CYS A 8 20.39 -12.26 33.66
C CYS A 8 19.56 -12.72 34.88
N ALA A 9 18.33 -13.16 34.60
CA ALA A 9 17.90 -14.55 34.84
C ALA A 9 16.40 -14.71 34.56
N LEU A 10 16.04 -15.30 33.41
CA LEU A 10 15.16 -16.47 33.31
C LEU A 10 14.91 -16.83 31.83
N PHE A 11 15.60 -17.85 31.33
CA PHE A 11 15.07 -18.73 30.27
C PHE A 11 15.70 -20.10 30.45
N ALA A 12 14.99 -20.98 31.14
CA ALA A 12 15.20 -22.41 31.07
C ALA A 12 13.81 -23.05 30.95
N ILE A 13 13.32 -23.13 29.70
CA ILE A 13 12.25 -24.04 29.32
C ILE A 13 12.83 -24.95 28.24
N THR A 14 12.66 -26.23 28.49
CA THR A 14 13.21 -27.38 27.76
C THR A 14 12.75 -27.46 26.32
N GLY A 15 13.70 -27.52 25.39
CA GLY A 15 13.76 -28.46 24.26
C GLY A 15 12.51 -28.64 23.40
N HIS A 16 12.18 -27.62 22.61
CA HIS A 16 11.83 -27.84 21.20
C HIS A 16 12.90 -27.09 20.41
N ALA A 17 13.64 -27.78 19.55
CA ALA A 17 14.64 -27.15 18.68
C ALA A 17 13.91 -26.35 17.60
N TYR A 18 13.41 -25.17 17.98
CA TYR A 18 13.04 -24.15 17.01
C TYR A 18 14.33 -23.52 16.52
N SER A 19 14.55 -23.64 15.21
CA SER A 19 15.54 -22.86 14.48
C SER A 19 15.34 -21.38 14.82
N ALA A 20 16.35 -20.72 15.38
CA ALA A 20 16.25 -19.33 15.79
C ALA A 20 16.52 -18.39 14.60
N ASP A 21 15.77 -17.29 14.50
CA ASP A 21 16.06 -16.23 13.53
C ASP A 21 17.37 -15.50 13.89
N ILE A 22 18.08 -14.98 12.88
CA ILE A 22 19.32 -14.23 13.06
C ILE A 22 18.98 -12.80 13.51
N GLN A 23 19.33 -12.46 14.75
CA GLN A 23 19.08 -11.13 15.31
C GLN A 23 20.27 -10.21 15.05
N VAL A 24 20.04 -9.08 14.38
CA VAL A 24 21.08 -8.05 14.24
C VAL A 24 21.10 -7.18 15.50
N THR A 25 22.26 -7.12 16.15
CA THR A 25 22.45 -6.47 17.46
C THR A 25 23.26 -5.18 17.41
N THR A 26 23.86 -4.83 16.27
CA THR A 26 24.54 -3.54 16.04
C THR A 26 23.96 -2.80 14.84
N LEU A 27 24.03 -1.47 14.90
CA LEU A 27 23.63 -0.56 13.82
C LEU A 27 24.79 -0.23 12.88
N ALA A 28 26.02 -0.54 13.30
CA ALA A 28 27.23 -0.28 12.53
C ALA A 28 27.41 -1.33 11.43
N ASP A 29 28.07 -0.91 10.36
CA ASP A 29 28.55 -1.81 9.33
C ASP A 29 29.95 -2.29 9.69
N GLU A 30 30.06 -3.53 10.15
CA GLU A 30 31.33 -4.11 10.61
C GLU A 30 31.44 -5.60 10.27
N ASP A 31 32.67 -6.09 10.28
CA ASP A 31 32.99 -7.51 10.17
C ASP A 31 34.13 -7.75 11.16
N LYS A 32 33.79 -8.13 12.39
CA LYS A 32 34.69 -8.23 13.53
C LYS A 32 34.35 -9.47 14.33
N ASP A 33 35.37 -10.26 14.67
CA ASP A 33 35.19 -11.42 15.53
C ASP A 33 34.90 -11.00 16.99
N ASP A 34 33.63 -10.70 17.25
CA ASP A 34 33.10 -10.38 18.56
C ASP A 34 31.70 -11.01 18.78
N ALA A 35 31.05 -10.63 19.89
CA ALA A 35 29.77 -11.21 20.28
C ALA A 35 28.55 -10.47 19.69
N VAL A 36 28.76 -9.51 18.80
CA VAL A 36 27.75 -8.61 18.27
C VAL A 36 27.53 -8.92 16.79
N CYS A 37 26.29 -9.19 16.42
CA CYS A 37 25.93 -9.47 15.03
C CYS A 37 25.54 -8.18 14.29
N SER A 38 26.30 -7.80 13.26
CA SER A 38 25.94 -6.77 12.29
C SER A 38 25.12 -7.34 11.13
N LEU A 39 24.47 -6.45 10.35
CA LEU A 39 23.74 -6.88 9.16
C LEU A 39 24.70 -7.48 8.11
N ARG A 40 25.94 -6.99 8.02
CA ARG A 40 26.95 -7.53 7.11
C ARG A 40 27.34 -8.95 7.48
N GLU A 41 27.65 -9.19 8.76
CA GLU A 41 27.98 -10.53 9.26
C GLU A 41 26.79 -11.48 9.14
N ALA A 42 25.56 -11.01 9.36
CA ALA A 42 24.36 -11.83 9.19
C ALA A 42 24.19 -12.32 7.74
N VAL A 43 24.40 -11.44 6.76
CA VAL A 43 24.37 -11.81 5.33
C VAL A 43 25.52 -12.76 4.99
N GLU A 44 26.73 -12.45 5.47
CA GLU A 44 27.92 -13.27 5.20
C GLU A 44 27.81 -14.67 5.81
N PHE A 45 27.25 -14.77 7.01
CA PHE A 45 26.88 -16.03 7.65
C PHE A 45 25.96 -16.85 6.74
N LEU A 46 24.85 -16.28 6.26
CA LEU A 46 23.91 -17.00 5.40
C LEU A 46 24.55 -17.48 4.09
N ASN A 47 25.44 -16.67 3.50
CA ASN A 47 26.17 -17.05 2.29
C ASN A 47 27.08 -18.26 2.51
N LYS A 48 27.60 -18.45 3.72
CA LYS A 48 28.64 -19.46 4.03
C LYS A 48 28.15 -20.59 4.94
N ARG A 49 26.93 -20.54 5.47
CA ARG A 49 26.41 -21.46 6.50
C ARG A 49 26.48 -22.95 6.16
N SER A 50 26.56 -23.30 4.88
CA SER A 50 26.70 -24.69 4.42
C SER A 50 28.12 -25.25 4.63
N GLN A 51 29.10 -24.40 4.87
CA GLN A 51 30.47 -24.81 5.12
C GLN A 51 30.66 -25.12 6.60
N LYS A 52 31.41 -26.19 6.86
CA LYS A 52 31.61 -26.75 8.22
C LYS A 52 32.15 -25.73 9.23
N GLU A 53 32.97 -24.79 8.79
CA GLU A 53 33.58 -23.78 9.66
C GLU A 53 32.59 -22.74 10.20
N PHE A 54 31.41 -22.60 9.59
CA PHE A 54 30.34 -21.69 10.06
C PHE A 54 29.21 -22.42 10.80
N GLU A 55 29.36 -23.72 11.11
CA GLU A 55 28.31 -24.47 11.81
C GLU A 55 27.93 -23.87 13.17
N ASN A 56 28.87 -23.18 13.83
CA ASN A 56 28.66 -22.54 15.13
C ASN A 56 28.39 -21.03 15.04
N GLY A 57 28.12 -20.50 13.84
CA GLY A 57 27.87 -19.09 13.60
C GLY A 57 29.06 -18.36 12.97
N TYR A 58 28.89 -17.06 12.74
CA TYR A 58 29.91 -16.16 12.21
C TYR A 58 29.84 -14.83 12.94
N HIS A 59 30.92 -14.47 13.67
CA HIS A 59 31.08 -13.16 14.31
C HIS A 59 29.81 -12.70 15.07
N GLY A 60 29.35 -13.54 16.01
CA GLY A 60 28.14 -13.27 16.80
C GLY A 60 26.80 -13.55 16.10
N CYS A 61 26.78 -13.87 14.80
CA CYS A 61 25.57 -14.17 14.04
C CYS A 61 25.30 -15.68 13.88
N GLY A 62 24.11 -16.10 14.30
CA GLY A 62 23.51 -17.38 13.91
C GLY A 62 24.27 -18.64 14.34
N ASN A 63 23.84 -19.78 13.79
CA ASN A 63 24.50 -21.08 13.82
C ASN A 63 23.85 -21.97 12.73
N LYS A 64 24.32 -23.20 12.52
CA LYS A 64 23.79 -24.10 11.48
C LYS A 64 22.27 -24.34 11.55
N ASP A 65 21.70 -24.21 12.74
CA ASP A 65 20.29 -24.40 13.00
C ASP A 65 19.52 -23.08 12.88
N ALA A 66 20.12 -21.97 12.47
CA ALA A 66 19.43 -20.68 12.29
C ALA A 66 18.59 -20.64 11.01
N THR A 67 17.47 -19.91 11.05
CA THR A 67 16.62 -19.74 9.87
C THR A 67 17.32 -18.85 8.83
N SER A 68 16.74 -18.73 7.63
CA SER A 68 17.15 -17.72 6.64
C SER A 68 16.58 -16.32 6.95
N ASN A 69 16.02 -16.08 8.14
CA ASN A 69 15.46 -14.78 8.50
C ASN A 69 16.48 -13.94 9.27
N ILE A 70 16.72 -12.73 8.79
CA ILE A 70 17.50 -11.69 9.46
C ILE A 70 16.50 -10.66 10.02
N ILE A 71 16.55 -10.45 11.33
CA ILE A 71 15.62 -9.58 12.06
C ILE A 71 16.30 -8.27 12.45
N LEU A 72 15.69 -7.17 12.04
CA LEU A 72 16.09 -5.81 12.36
C LEU A 72 15.13 -5.20 13.38
N GLN A 73 15.65 -4.41 14.31
CA GLN A 73 14.84 -3.71 15.29
C GLN A 73 14.03 -2.58 14.65
N ARG A 74 12.79 -2.40 15.14
CA ARG A 74 11.86 -1.37 14.70
C ARG A 74 12.46 0.02 14.87
N ASP A 75 12.20 0.88 13.89
CA ASP A 75 12.60 2.30 13.90
C ASP A 75 14.10 2.57 14.09
N GLN A 76 14.94 1.55 13.89
CA GLN A 76 16.40 1.69 13.92
C GLN A 76 16.97 1.94 12.52
N THR A 77 18.17 2.54 12.47
CA THR A 77 18.89 2.79 11.22
C THR A 77 20.21 2.03 11.20
N TYR A 78 20.32 1.08 10.28
CA TYR A 78 21.49 0.25 10.01
C TYR A 78 22.31 0.91 8.90
N GLN A 79 23.57 1.23 9.20
CA GLN A 79 24.50 1.83 8.25
C GLN A 79 25.12 0.75 7.38
N ILE A 80 25.42 1.06 6.11
CA ILE A 80 26.11 0.20 5.16
C ILE A 80 27.15 1.02 4.40
N ASN A 81 28.41 0.61 4.44
CA ASN A 81 29.56 1.29 3.82
C ASN A 81 29.83 0.79 2.39
N SER A 82 29.45 -0.45 2.07
CA SER A 82 29.59 -1.06 0.75
C SER A 82 28.49 -2.10 0.52
N ALA A 83 28.22 -2.48 -0.72
CA ALA A 83 27.13 -3.40 -1.03
C ALA A 83 27.19 -4.70 -0.19
N LEU A 84 26.02 -5.14 0.26
CA LEU A 84 25.80 -6.46 0.83
C LEU A 84 25.52 -7.45 -0.30
N ASN A 85 26.37 -8.47 -0.43
CA ASN A 85 26.22 -9.50 -1.45
C ASN A 85 25.36 -10.63 -0.88
N ILE A 86 24.17 -10.86 -1.43
CA ILE A 86 23.29 -11.96 -1.03
C ILE A 86 23.44 -13.08 -2.06
N LYS A 87 24.01 -14.21 -1.61
CA LYS A 87 24.33 -15.40 -2.41
C LYS A 87 23.61 -16.66 -1.90
N ALA A 88 22.67 -16.49 -0.98
CA ALA A 88 21.81 -17.54 -0.45
C ALA A 88 20.40 -16.99 -0.21
N ALA A 89 19.41 -17.88 -0.15
CA ALA A 89 18.05 -17.49 0.18
C ALA A 89 17.97 -16.81 1.56
N ALA A 90 17.35 -15.64 1.60
CA ALA A 90 17.32 -14.77 2.79
C ALA A 90 16.02 -13.98 2.88
N THR A 91 15.48 -13.80 4.09
CA THR A 91 14.44 -12.82 4.36
C THR A 91 14.97 -11.80 5.35
N ILE A 92 15.15 -10.56 4.92
CA ILE A 92 15.50 -9.44 5.80
C ILE A 92 14.22 -8.72 6.17
N ARG A 93 13.93 -8.62 7.46
CA ARG A 93 12.68 -8.02 7.92
C ARG A 93 12.80 -7.29 9.23
N THR A 94 11.92 -6.33 9.42
CA THR A 94 11.74 -5.67 10.72
C THR A 94 11.05 -6.59 11.71
N ALA A 95 11.44 -6.49 12.98
CA ALA A 95 10.87 -7.22 14.10
C ALA A 95 9.36 -6.95 14.22
N ALA A 96 8.62 -8.00 14.59
CA ALA A 96 7.19 -7.89 14.90
C ALA A 96 6.97 -6.95 16.10
N SER A 97 5.79 -6.34 16.16
CA SER A 97 5.38 -5.53 17.30
C SER A 97 5.15 -6.42 18.53
N ASP A 98 5.53 -5.93 19.70
CA ASP A 98 5.17 -6.50 21.01
C ASP A 98 3.89 -5.87 21.58
N GLY A 99 3.33 -4.87 20.89
CA GLY A 99 2.09 -4.21 21.25
C GLY A 99 0.87 -5.10 21.02
N PHE A 100 -0.06 -5.09 21.98
CA PHE A 100 -1.34 -5.81 21.86
C PHE A 100 -2.14 -5.30 20.65
N ASN A 101 -2.46 -6.20 19.72
CA ASN A 101 -3.21 -5.92 18.48
C ASN A 101 -2.56 -4.88 17.53
N ASP A 102 -1.25 -4.66 17.58
CA ASP A 102 -0.55 -3.82 16.61
C ASP A 102 -0.26 -4.58 15.30
N ASN A 103 -1.26 -4.61 14.42
CA ASN A 103 -1.17 -5.23 13.10
C ASN A 103 -0.75 -4.25 11.99
N LYS A 104 -0.31 -3.02 12.35
CA LYS A 104 0.01 -1.98 11.38
C LYS A 104 1.29 -2.32 10.65
N LYS A 105 1.22 -2.41 9.32
CA LYS A 105 2.36 -2.76 8.46
C LYS A 105 3.01 -1.54 7.85
N GLY A 106 4.33 -1.57 7.74
CA GLY A 106 5.08 -0.55 7.00
C GLY A 106 5.30 0.79 7.73
N LEU A 107 4.79 0.94 8.96
CA LEU A 107 4.89 2.20 9.72
C LEU A 107 6.16 2.32 10.55
N ASN A 108 6.65 1.20 11.09
CA ASN A 108 7.76 1.19 12.06
C ASN A 108 9.00 0.48 11.49
N ASN A 109 9.25 0.71 10.21
CA ASN A 109 10.25 0.00 9.43
C ASN A 109 11.67 0.30 9.93
N ALA A 110 12.49 -0.73 10.06
CA ALA A 110 13.93 -0.56 10.13
C ALA A 110 14.44 0.10 8.84
N THR A 111 15.41 1.00 8.98
CA THR A 111 16.04 1.71 7.87
C THR A 111 17.40 1.10 7.58
N ILE A 112 17.67 0.73 6.34
CA ILE A 112 18.99 0.30 5.86
C ILE A 112 19.51 1.40 4.95
N LYS A 113 20.59 2.05 5.39
CA LYS A 113 21.09 3.29 4.79
C LYS A 113 22.51 3.11 4.26
N MET A 114 22.69 3.42 2.98
CA MET A 114 24.02 3.54 2.41
C MET A 114 24.70 4.81 2.92
N VAL A 115 25.85 4.64 3.56
CA VAL A 115 26.76 5.70 4.00
C VAL A 115 27.97 5.80 3.07
N GLY A 116 28.32 4.70 2.39
CA GLY A 116 29.30 4.68 1.31
C GLY A 116 28.77 5.27 -0.01
N SER A 117 29.47 4.95 -1.10
CA SER A 117 29.14 5.44 -2.45
C SER A 117 28.60 4.36 -3.39
N ASP A 118 28.10 3.25 -2.83
CA ASP A 118 27.66 2.07 -3.57
C ASP A 118 26.13 1.87 -3.44
N ARG A 119 25.60 0.78 -3.98
CA ARG A 119 24.24 0.30 -3.74
C ARG A 119 24.14 -0.50 -2.44
N LEU A 120 22.94 -0.68 -1.92
CA LEU A 120 22.71 -1.45 -0.69
C LEU A 120 22.93 -2.95 -0.90
N PHE A 121 22.37 -3.51 -1.97
CA PHE A 121 22.34 -4.94 -2.20
C PHE A 121 22.79 -5.33 -3.61
N VAL A 122 23.57 -6.41 -3.67
CA VAL A 122 23.81 -7.21 -4.87
C VAL A 122 23.22 -8.58 -4.59
N ILE A 123 22.16 -8.95 -5.31
CA ILE A 123 21.45 -10.21 -5.15
C ILE A 123 21.72 -11.03 -6.40
N ASP A 124 22.74 -11.89 -6.32
CA ASP A 124 23.26 -12.69 -7.44
C ASP A 124 24.14 -13.82 -6.89
N ASP A 125 23.73 -15.07 -7.13
CA ASP A 125 24.54 -16.25 -6.79
C ASP A 125 25.64 -16.53 -7.83
N ASN A 126 25.69 -15.74 -8.91
CA ASN A 126 26.56 -15.88 -10.08
C ASN A 126 26.31 -17.17 -10.88
N ASN A 127 25.12 -17.75 -10.76
CA ASN A 127 24.71 -18.98 -11.42
C ASN A 127 23.42 -18.77 -12.24
N VAL A 128 23.51 -19.05 -13.52
CA VAL A 128 22.39 -18.86 -14.46
C VAL A 128 21.60 -20.14 -14.73
N GLU A 129 22.07 -21.27 -14.19
CA GLU A 129 21.53 -22.61 -14.43
C GLU A 129 20.72 -23.15 -13.25
N SER A 130 21.05 -22.70 -12.04
CA SER A 130 20.33 -23.05 -10.82
C SER A 130 18.95 -22.39 -10.74
N ALA A 131 18.11 -22.88 -9.83
CA ALA A 131 16.89 -22.17 -9.47
C ALA A 131 17.23 -20.83 -8.80
N LEU A 132 16.45 -19.80 -9.10
CA LEU A 132 16.66 -18.47 -8.51
C LEU A 132 16.59 -18.53 -6.98
N LEU A 133 17.48 -17.79 -6.33
CA LEU A 133 17.39 -17.57 -4.89
C LEU A 133 16.13 -16.77 -4.55
N ALA A 134 15.41 -17.21 -3.53
CA ALA A 134 14.30 -16.45 -2.97
C ALA A 134 14.82 -15.45 -1.94
N VAL A 135 14.69 -14.15 -2.23
CA VAL A 135 15.06 -13.06 -1.33
C VAL A 135 13.86 -12.19 -0.99
N GLY A 136 13.56 -12.07 0.30
CA GLY A 136 12.45 -11.28 0.83
C GLY A 136 12.93 -10.05 1.60
N LEU A 137 12.41 -8.87 1.25
CA LEU A 137 12.65 -7.60 1.95
C LEU A 137 11.30 -7.08 2.48
N ILE A 138 11.10 -7.13 3.80
CA ILE A 138 9.77 -6.94 4.41
C ILE A 138 9.81 -5.87 5.50
N GLU A 139 8.96 -4.85 5.37
CA GLU A 139 8.87 -3.74 6.32
C GLU A 139 10.20 -2.99 6.48
N LEU A 140 10.86 -2.63 5.38
CA LEU A 140 12.15 -1.94 5.37
C LEU A 140 12.07 -0.54 4.74
N ASN A 141 12.88 0.40 5.22
CA ASN A 141 13.18 1.64 4.51
C ASN A 141 14.59 1.51 3.93
N LEU A 142 14.69 1.36 2.61
CA LEU A 142 15.94 1.33 1.89
C LEU A 142 16.30 2.74 1.45
N GLN A 143 17.43 3.25 1.94
CA GLN A 143 17.91 4.60 1.67
C GLN A 143 19.25 4.56 0.94
N GLY A 144 19.25 5.06 -0.30
CA GLY A 144 20.43 5.14 -1.16
C GLY A 144 21.37 6.28 -0.80
N ALA A 145 22.55 6.27 -1.42
CA ALA A 145 23.50 7.38 -1.38
C ALA A 145 23.21 8.40 -2.49
N SER A 146 23.73 9.62 -2.35
CA SER A 146 23.65 10.65 -3.39
C SER A 146 24.55 10.37 -4.60
N SER A 147 25.51 9.45 -4.46
CA SER A 147 26.42 9.05 -5.53
C SER A 147 25.70 8.24 -6.60
N LYS A 148 25.92 8.61 -7.86
CA LYS A 148 25.40 7.88 -9.00
C LYS A 148 26.25 6.63 -9.26
N VAL A 149 25.64 5.45 -9.18
CA VAL A 149 26.27 4.15 -9.51
C VAL A 149 25.88 3.67 -10.91
N ASN A 150 26.44 2.56 -11.39
CA ASN A 150 26.09 2.03 -12.72
C ASN A 150 24.67 1.43 -12.74
N ASP A 151 24.47 0.28 -12.08
CA ASP A 151 23.26 -0.55 -12.26
C ASP A 151 22.56 -0.86 -10.95
N GLY A 152 21.48 -0.16 -10.58
CA GLY A 152 20.69 -0.46 -9.38
C GLY A 152 21.06 0.39 -8.18
N GLY A 153 20.61 1.66 -8.11
CA GLY A 153 21.03 2.62 -7.09
C GLY A 153 20.70 2.22 -5.66
N LEU A 154 19.78 1.27 -5.46
CA LEU A 154 19.58 0.55 -4.20
C LEU A 154 19.93 -0.93 -4.35
N ILE A 155 19.45 -1.57 -5.41
CA ILE A 155 19.51 -3.03 -5.57
C ILE A 155 19.92 -3.38 -7.01
N LEU A 156 20.94 -4.22 -7.13
CA LEU A 156 21.15 -5.03 -8.32
C LEU A 156 20.58 -6.43 -8.04
N ASN A 157 19.62 -6.86 -8.85
CA ASN A 157 18.96 -8.16 -8.72
C ASN A 157 19.17 -9.02 -9.96
N ARG A 158 19.52 -10.27 -9.75
CA ARG A 158 19.48 -11.35 -10.75
C ARG A 158 18.62 -12.54 -10.30
N GLU A 159 18.10 -12.49 -9.07
CA GLU A 159 17.38 -13.60 -8.43
C GLU A 159 15.88 -13.31 -8.31
N SER A 160 15.16 -14.08 -7.50
CA SER A 160 13.75 -13.85 -7.19
C SER A 160 13.63 -12.93 -5.96
N LEU A 161 13.31 -11.67 -6.20
CA LEU A 161 13.22 -10.62 -5.19
C LEU A 161 11.76 -10.26 -4.89
N SER A 162 11.35 -10.42 -3.63
CA SER A 162 10.07 -9.92 -3.12
C SER A 162 10.28 -8.77 -2.16
N ILE A 163 9.57 -7.67 -2.37
CA ILE A 163 9.60 -6.47 -1.53
C ILE A 163 8.18 -6.16 -1.05
N GLN A 164 7.98 -6.06 0.25
CA GLN A 164 6.66 -5.87 0.86
C GLN A 164 6.69 -4.80 1.94
N TYR A 165 5.68 -3.92 1.97
CA TYR A 165 5.51 -2.88 3.01
C TYR A 165 6.75 -2.01 3.21
N SER A 166 7.49 -1.74 2.13
CA SER A 166 8.83 -1.15 2.19
C SER A 166 8.93 0.16 1.40
N ARG A 167 9.92 0.99 1.74
CA ARG A 167 10.22 2.26 1.05
C ARG A 167 11.55 2.13 0.33
N LEU A 168 11.58 2.44 -0.97
CA LEU A 168 12.78 2.47 -1.79
C LEU A 168 13.04 3.92 -2.16
N VAL A 169 14.01 4.54 -1.47
CA VAL A 169 14.18 6.00 -1.49
C VAL A 169 15.60 6.41 -1.84
N GLY A 170 15.71 7.39 -2.74
CA GLY A 170 16.95 8.14 -2.96
C GLY A 170 18.05 7.35 -3.67
N GLY A 171 17.73 6.26 -4.36
CA GLY A 171 18.70 5.57 -5.20
C GLY A 171 19.05 6.40 -6.44
N SER A 172 20.33 6.38 -6.85
CA SER A 172 20.81 7.10 -8.03
C SER A 172 21.71 6.22 -8.89
N ALA A 173 21.35 6.00 -10.15
CA ALA A 173 22.12 5.12 -11.04
C ALA A 173 22.13 5.57 -12.52
N ASN A 174 22.94 4.94 -13.36
CA ASN A 174 22.78 5.07 -14.82
C ASN A 174 21.55 4.25 -15.26
N ARG A 175 21.45 3.01 -14.78
CA ARG A 175 20.32 2.11 -15.04
C ARG A 175 19.72 1.64 -13.72
N GLY A 176 18.41 1.80 -13.54
CA GLY A 176 17.73 1.29 -12.35
C GLY A 176 18.01 2.15 -11.12
N GLY A 177 17.36 3.31 -11.00
CA GLY A 177 17.60 4.24 -9.89
C GLY A 177 17.32 3.58 -8.54
N ALA A 178 16.21 2.85 -8.41
CA ALA A 178 16.03 1.93 -7.28
C ALA A 178 16.58 0.53 -7.60
N ILE A 179 16.07 -0.12 -8.67
CA ILE A 179 16.40 -1.52 -8.96
C ILE A 179 16.90 -1.69 -10.39
N TYR A 180 18.01 -2.39 -10.54
CA TYR A 180 18.39 -3.02 -11.80
C TYR A 180 18.04 -4.51 -11.72
N ASN A 181 17.22 -4.99 -12.66
CA ASN A 181 16.83 -6.39 -12.75
C ASN A 181 17.44 -7.03 -14.00
N ALA A 182 18.32 -7.99 -13.77
CA ALA A 182 19.16 -8.62 -14.78
C ALA A 182 18.54 -9.89 -15.36
N GLY A 183 18.89 -10.19 -16.60
CA GLY A 183 18.63 -11.45 -17.26
C GLY A 183 17.41 -11.44 -18.19
N VAL A 184 17.49 -12.36 -19.15
CA VAL A 184 16.52 -12.58 -20.23
C VAL A 184 16.20 -14.07 -20.25
N LEU A 185 14.92 -14.43 -20.33
CA LEU A 185 14.52 -15.84 -20.40
C LEU A 185 15.06 -16.49 -21.69
N SER A 186 15.65 -17.67 -21.53
CA SER A 186 15.98 -18.58 -22.63
C SER A 186 15.28 -19.91 -22.40
N ASP A 187 14.89 -20.61 -23.46
CA ASP A 187 14.15 -21.86 -23.38
C ASP A 187 14.78 -22.85 -22.38
N ALA A 188 13.98 -23.25 -21.38
CA ALA A 188 14.30 -24.20 -20.31
C ALA A 188 15.26 -23.73 -19.18
N LYS A 189 15.58 -22.43 -19.03
CA LYS A 189 16.41 -21.94 -17.91
C LYS A 189 15.79 -20.75 -17.14
N ASN A 190 16.04 -20.70 -15.84
CA ASN A 190 15.71 -19.57 -14.96
C ASN A 190 16.74 -18.43 -15.11
N THR A 191 16.95 -17.96 -16.34
CA THR A 191 18.05 -17.02 -16.66
C THR A 191 17.74 -15.55 -16.35
N ALA A 192 16.49 -15.23 -16.04
CA ALA A 192 16.03 -13.88 -15.74
C ALA A 192 15.61 -13.73 -14.28
N GLY A 193 16.16 -12.71 -13.62
CA GLY A 193 15.72 -12.29 -12.30
C GLY A 193 14.29 -11.77 -12.33
N TYR A 194 13.59 -11.90 -11.21
CA TYR A 194 12.21 -11.47 -11.06
C TYR A 194 12.05 -10.55 -9.87
N VAL A 195 11.28 -9.47 -10.05
CA VAL A 195 11.01 -8.49 -9.00
C VAL A 195 9.52 -8.39 -8.73
N TYR A 196 9.10 -8.75 -7.52
CA TYR A 196 7.73 -8.54 -7.05
C TYR A 196 7.71 -7.48 -5.95
N ILE A 197 7.00 -6.39 -6.18
CA ILE A 197 6.84 -5.30 -5.22
C ILE A 197 5.38 -5.17 -4.85
N ASN A 198 5.09 -5.21 -3.55
CA ASN A 198 3.73 -5.11 -3.05
C ASN A 198 3.65 -4.17 -1.84
N ASN A 199 2.55 -3.40 -1.75
CA ASN A 199 2.29 -2.51 -0.63
C ASN A 199 3.44 -1.55 -0.29
N SER A 200 4.15 -1.03 -1.30
CA SER A 200 5.43 -0.33 -1.10
C SER A 200 5.46 1.06 -1.75
N ILE A 201 6.43 1.88 -1.35
CA ILE A 201 6.65 3.23 -1.89
C ILE A 201 7.99 3.28 -2.61
N LEU A 202 7.99 3.73 -3.86
CA LEU A 202 9.20 4.01 -4.64
C LEU A 202 9.26 5.51 -4.90
N GLN A 203 10.22 6.18 -4.25
CA GLN A 203 10.22 7.63 -4.18
C GLN A 203 11.60 8.25 -4.30
N ASN A 204 11.70 9.42 -4.96
CA ASN A 204 12.93 10.21 -5.07
C ASN A 204 14.13 9.45 -5.68
N ASN A 205 13.89 8.41 -6.47
CA ASN A 205 14.95 7.69 -7.17
C ASN A 205 15.26 8.35 -8.51
N LYS A 206 16.52 8.25 -8.96
CA LYS A 206 17.01 8.92 -10.18
C LYS A 206 17.80 7.99 -11.07
N ALA A 207 17.56 8.02 -12.37
CA ALA A 207 18.43 7.35 -13.33
C ALA A 207 18.39 7.92 -14.75
N ASP A 208 19.40 7.56 -15.56
CA ASP A 208 19.35 7.81 -17.00
C ASP A 208 18.32 6.91 -17.69
N GLN A 209 18.19 5.67 -17.21
CA GLN A 209 17.18 4.73 -17.68
C GLN A 209 16.60 3.98 -16.49
N GLY A 210 15.27 3.96 -16.37
CA GLY A 210 14.60 3.22 -15.30
C GLY A 210 14.85 3.82 -13.92
N ALA A 211 14.43 5.06 -13.68
CA ALA A 211 14.60 5.71 -12.37
C ALA A 211 14.03 4.87 -11.21
N VAL A 212 13.00 4.07 -11.47
CA VAL A 212 12.38 3.13 -10.53
C VAL A 212 12.93 1.73 -10.78
N ILE A 213 12.66 1.15 -11.95
CA ILE A 213 13.21 -0.15 -12.36
C ILE A 213 13.80 -0.02 -13.76
N TYR A 214 15.01 -0.52 -13.94
CA TYR A 214 15.51 -0.96 -15.23
C TYR A 214 15.49 -2.48 -15.25
N SER A 215 14.84 -3.07 -16.25
CA SER A 215 14.75 -4.52 -16.39
C SER A 215 15.15 -4.93 -17.81
N GLU A 216 16.01 -5.93 -17.94
CA GLU A 216 16.46 -6.42 -19.26
C GLU A 216 15.30 -7.08 -20.04
N MET A 217 14.39 -7.73 -19.32
CA MET A 217 13.12 -8.31 -19.78
C MET A 217 11.98 -7.86 -18.84
N PRO A 218 10.68 -7.83 -19.21
CA PRO A 218 9.62 -7.33 -18.32
C PRO A 218 9.27 -8.28 -17.15
N MET A 219 10.27 -8.79 -16.46
CA MET A 219 10.21 -9.69 -15.31
C MET A 219 10.03 -8.90 -14.00
N TYR A 220 8.98 -8.08 -13.92
CA TYR A 220 8.58 -7.44 -12.67
C TYR A 220 7.07 -7.26 -12.57
N LEU A 221 6.56 -7.33 -11.34
CA LEU A 221 5.18 -6.96 -11.02
C LEU A 221 5.17 -6.00 -9.82
N ILE A 222 4.57 -4.84 -10.02
CA ILE A 222 4.31 -3.87 -8.94
C ILE A 222 2.81 -3.87 -8.66
N ALA A 223 2.42 -4.16 -7.43
CA ALA A 223 1.02 -4.21 -7.02
C ALA A 223 0.77 -3.35 -5.78
N GLN A 224 -0.38 -2.67 -5.72
CA GLN A 224 -0.85 -1.96 -4.52
C GLN A 224 0.20 -0.99 -3.97
N SER A 225 0.88 -0.26 -4.84
CA SER A 225 2.07 0.52 -4.48
C SER A 225 1.96 1.97 -4.95
N VAL A 226 2.85 2.82 -4.45
CA VAL A 226 2.93 4.24 -4.82
C VAL A 226 4.29 4.53 -5.46
N ILE A 227 4.27 5.09 -6.66
CA ILE A 227 5.45 5.53 -7.39
C ILE A 227 5.38 7.05 -7.53
N ARG A 228 6.20 7.78 -6.78
CA ARG A 228 6.13 9.25 -6.76
C ARG A 228 7.48 9.94 -6.71
N ASP A 229 7.54 11.15 -7.25
CA ASP A 229 8.72 12.03 -7.15
C ASP A 229 10.04 11.42 -7.69
N ASN A 230 9.98 10.40 -8.54
CA ASN A 230 11.17 9.85 -9.19
C ASN A 230 11.55 10.69 -10.42
N GLU A 231 12.81 10.65 -10.83
CA GLU A 231 13.34 11.51 -11.89
C GLU A 231 14.16 10.71 -12.89
N GLY A 232 13.60 10.52 -14.08
CA GLY A 232 14.35 10.02 -15.25
C GLY A 232 14.94 11.16 -16.07
N VAL A 233 15.75 10.87 -17.08
CA VAL A 233 16.07 11.86 -18.13
C VAL A 233 14.85 12.12 -19.02
N ALA A 234 14.80 13.24 -19.73
CA ALA A 234 13.70 13.51 -20.64
C ALA A 234 13.64 12.49 -21.80
N GLY A 235 12.42 12.15 -22.23
CA GLY A 235 12.19 11.26 -23.38
C GLY A 235 12.02 9.79 -23.01
N THR A 236 12.07 8.91 -24.02
CA THR A 236 11.79 7.47 -23.90
C THR A 236 12.85 6.72 -23.09
N ASN A 237 14.12 7.08 -23.25
CA ASN A 237 15.22 6.47 -22.53
C ASN A 237 15.10 6.67 -21.01
N GLY A 238 14.58 7.80 -20.56
CA GLY A 238 14.37 8.08 -19.15
C GLY A 238 13.03 7.63 -18.61
N ALA A 239 12.37 6.65 -19.23
CA ALA A 239 11.20 6.03 -18.63
C ALA A 239 11.52 5.54 -17.19
N LEU A 240 10.60 5.74 -16.24
CA LEU A 240 10.84 5.37 -14.84
C LEU A 240 10.90 3.85 -14.66
N LEU A 241 10.00 3.14 -15.35
CA LEU A 241 10.00 1.70 -15.49
C LEU A 241 10.45 1.39 -16.91
N TYR A 242 11.73 1.08 -17.07
CA TYR A 242 12.36 0.86 -18.35
C TYR A 242 12.59 -0.62 -18.60
N VAL A 243 12.09 -1.12 -19.73
CA VAL A 243 12.29 -2.48 -20.23
C VAL A 243 13.14 -2.44 -21.50
N GLN A 244 14.26 -3.15 -21.49
CA GLN A 244 15.18 -3.20 -22.62
C GLN A 244 14.58 -4.01 -23.79
N THR A 245 14.17 -5.24 -23.53
CA THR A 245 13.65 -6.18 -24.53
C THR A 245 12.38 -6.85 -24.00
N GLY A 246 11.31 -6.94 -24.81
CA GLY A 246 10.10 -7.67 -24.41
C GLY A 246 10.22 -9.18 -24.56
N PHE A 247 9.18 -9.91 -24.17
CA PHE A 247 9.11 -11.34 -24.43
C PHE A 247 9.02 -11.64 -25.94
N ASN A 248 9.61 -12.77 -26.35
CA ASN A 248 9.50 -13.31 -27.71
C ASN A 248 8.36 -14.35 -27.79
N ASN A 249 8.10 -14.89 -28.98
CA ASN A 249 7.02 -15.87 -29.19
C ASN A 249 7.15 -17.14 -28.33
N ASP A 250 8.38 -17.54 -27.99
CA ASP A 250 8.64 -18.76 -27.21
C ASP A 250 8.38 -18.56 -25.71
N THR A 251 8.62 -17.34 -25.21
CA THR A 251 8.55 -17.01 -23.77
C THR A 251 7.23 -16.34 -23.37
N ILE A 252 6.55 -15.68 -24.30
CA ILE A 252 5.42 -14.81 -23.99
C ILE A 252 4.15 -15.55 -23.56
N GLY A 253 3.91 -16.76 -24.08
CA GLY A 253 2.70 -17.53 -23.77
C GLY A 253 2.56 -17.82 -22.28
N GLY A 254 3.67 -18.17 -21.61
CA GLY A 254 3.71 -18.38 -20.16
C GLY A 254 3.59 -17.07 -19.36
N ALA A 255 4.26 -16.01 -19.82
CA ALA A 255 4.26 -14.72 -19.14
C ALA A 255 2.87 -14.04 -19.13
N LEU A 256 2.16 -14.05 -20.26
CA LEU A 256 0.82 -13.44 -20.38
C LEU A 256 -0.23 -14.18 -19.54
N GLY A 257 -0.20 -15.51 -19.53
CA GLY A 257 -1.14 -16.31 -18.74
C GLY A 257 -0.94 -16.18 -17.23
N THR A 258 0.31 -16.01 -16.78
CA THR A 258 0.64 -15.83 -15.36
C THR A 258 0.50 -14.38 -14.90
N GLY A 259 0.54 -13.42 -15.83
CA GLY A 259 0.34 -12.00 -15.53
C GLY A 259 1.44 -11.39 -14.65
N ILE A 260 2.65 -11.94 -14.74
CA ILE A 260 3.81 -11.60 -13.90
C ILE A 260 4.48 -10.27 -14.27
N SER A 261 3.93 -9.53 -15.23
CA SER A 261 4.62 -8.39 -15.85
C SER A 261 3.75 -7.15 -15.87
N GLY A 262 4.19 -6.10 -15.20
CA GLY A 262 3.57 -4.77 -15.25
C GLY A 262 3.16 -4.21 -13.88
N ILE A 263 2.03 -3.51 -13.84
CA ILE A 263 1.62 -2.70 -12.69
C ILE A 263 0.13 -2.88 -12.43
N ARG A 264 -0.24 -3.10 -11.17
CA ARG A 264 -1.62 -3.39 -10.77
C ARG A 264 -2.05 -2.54 -9.57
N SER A 265 -3.26 -2.01 -9.59
CA SER A 265 -3.89 -1.34 -8.44
C SER A 265 -2.96 -0.31 -7.77
N SER A 266 -2.23 0.50 -8.55
CA SER A 266 -1.17 1.38 -8.04
C SER A 266 -1.35 2.84 -8.46
N THR A 267 -0.83 3.75 -7.63
CA THR A 267 -0.84 5.20 -7.87
C THR A 267 0.53 5.68 -8.32
N ILE A 268 0.58 6.41 -9.42
CA ILE A 268 1.79 6.94 -10.04
C ILE A 268 1.62 8.43 -10.36
N PHE A 269 2.35 9.30 -9.66
CA PHE A 269 2.21 10.75 -9.81
C PHE A 269 3.45 11.54 -9.44
N HIS A 270 3.53 12.80 -9.90
CA HIS A 270 4.61 13.75 -9.61
C HIS A 270 6.03 13.30 -10.04
N ASN A 271 6.13 12.26 -10.85
CA ASN A 271 7.41 11.85 -11.40
C ASN A 271 7.84 12.77 -12.55
N LYS A 272 9.15 12.99 -12.68
CA LYS A 272 9.77 13.99 -13.55
C LYS A 272 10.64 13.35 -14.63
N GLY A 273 10.91 14.13 -15.68
CA GLY A 273 11.79 13.73 -16.78
C GLY A 273 11.08 12.96 -17.88
N GLY A 274 11.20 11.63 -17.86
CA GLY A 274 10.70 10.74 -18.91
C GLY A 274 9.27 10.23 -18.69
N TYR A 275 8.91 9.20 -19.48
CA TYR A 275 7.62 8.50 -19.38
C TYR A 275 7.52 7.69 -18.08
N VAL A 276 6.32 7.39 -17.63
CA VAL A 276 6.09 6.45 -16.52
C VAL A 276 6.65 5.07 -16.85
N ALA A 277 6.35 4.56 -18.04
CA ALA A 277 6.86 3.26 -18.49
C ALA A 277 6.97 3.20 -20.02
N ASN A 278 7.89 2.39 -20.52
CA ASN A 278 7.90 1.94 -21.90
C ASN A 278 7.26 0.54 -22.00
N ILE A 279 6.10 0.45 -22.66
CA ILE A 279 5.30 -0.77 -22.72
C ILE A 279 5.85 -1.71 -23.78
N ARG A 280 6.27 -2.89 -23.34
CA ARG A 280 6.83 -3.98 -24.14
C ARG A 280 5.91 -5.20 -24.07
N GLU A 281 6.23 -6.17 -24.92
CA GLU A 281 5.57 -7.46 -25.01
C GLU A 281 5.48 -8.13 -23.63
N GLY A 282 4.29 -8.63 -23.29
CA GLY A 282 3.93 -9.30 -22.04
C GLY A 282 3.45 -8.39 -20.92
N MET A 283 3.58 -7.06 -21.04
CA MET A 283 3.23 -6.14 -19.96
C MET A 283 1.72 -5.89 -19.85
N ILE A 284 1.20 -5.96 -18.62
CA ILE A 284 -0.18 -5.65 -18.27
C ILE A 284 -0.19 -4.53 -17.21
N LEU A 285 -0.80 -3.40 -17.57
CA LEU A 285 -1.07 -2.30 -16.65
C LEU A 285 -2.57 -2.27 -16.39
N ASN A 286 -2.98 -2.48 -15.14
CA ASN A 286 -4.38 -2.66 -14.81
C ASN A 286 -4.79 -1.96 -13.51
N ASN A 287 -5.94 -1.28 -13.52
CA ASN A 287 -6.45 -0.54 -12.37
C ASN A 287 -5.43 0.45 -11.77
N ASN A 288 -4.73 1.23 -12.59
CA ASN A 288 -3.73 2.18 -12.11
C ASN A 288 -4.23 3.62 -12.18
N THR A 289 -3.81 4.48 -11.25
CA THR A 289 -4.01 5.93 -11.33
C THR A 289 -2.69 6.58 -11.73
N ILE A 290 -2.57 6.99 -13.00
CA ILE A 290 -1.36 7.56 -13.62
C ILE A 290 -1.64 9.00 -14.04
N ILE A 291 -1.27 9.94 -13.18
CA ILE A 291 -1.60 11.36 -13.35
C ILE A 291 -0.45 12.26 -12.95
N LYS A 292 -0.38 13.48 -13.51
CA LYS A 292 0.55 14.52 -13.05
C LYS A 292 2.03 14.12 -13.10
N ASN A 293 2.39 13.22 -14.01
CA ASN A 293 3.79 12.90 -14.31
C ASN A 293 4.29 13.77 -15.48
N ALA A 294 5.59 13.80 -15.75
CA ALA A 294 6.16 14.51 -16.91
C ALA A 294 5.60 14.00 -18.26
N ALA A 295 5.41 12.68 -18.39
CA ALA A 295 4.71 12.03 -19.49
C ALA A 295 4.08 10.72 -19.03
N GLY A 296 3.05 10.24 -19.73
CA GLY A 296 2.36 8.98 -19.43
C GLY A 296 3.14 7.76 -19.95
N LEU A 297 2.61 7.05 -20.93
CA LEU A 297 3.18 5.78 -21.42
C LEU A 297 3.83 5.93 -22.80
N HIS A 298 4.90 5.17 -23.03
CA HIS A 298 5.47 4.98 -24.37
C HIS A 298 5.20 3.55 -24.85
N LEU A 299 4.35 3.40 -25.87
CA LEU A 299 3.81 2.12 -26.33
C LEU A 299 4.67 1.57 -27.49
N GLN A 300 5.20 0.37 -27.34
CA GLN A 300 6.15 -0.20 -28.31
C GLN A 300 6.12 -1.74 -28.26
N SER A 301 4.93 -2.30 -28.14
CA SER A 301 4.69 -3.73 -28.01
C SER A 301 4.27 -4.31 -29.35
N LEU A 302 4.78 -5.48 -29.72
CA LEU A 302 4.40 -6.17 -30.95
C LEU A 302 3.48 -7.36 -30.70
N ASN A 303 2.66 -7.74 -31.67
CA ASN A 303 1.86 -8.97 -31.57
C ASN A 303 2.76 -10.19 -31.40
N PHE A 304 2.28 -11.17 -30.62
CA PHE A 304 2.90 -12.49 -30.59
C PHE A 304 2.20 -13.46 -31.53
N LYS A 305 2.96 -14.45 -32.00
CA LYS A 305 2.54 -15.41 -33.02
C LYS A 305 2.37 -16.78 -32.39
N ILE A 306 1.21 -17.39 -32.63
CA ILE A 306 0.95 -18.80 -32.34
C ILE A 306 0.91 -19.55 -33.67
N THR A 307 1.82 -20.51 -33.84
CA THR A 307 1.84 -21.41 -34.99
C THR A 307 1.20 -22.74 -34.60
N THR A 308 0.11 -23.11 -35.27
CA THR A 308 -0.52 -24.43 -35.13
C THR A 308 -0.24 -25.25 -36.39
N THR A 309 0.31 -26.45 -36.21
CA THR A 309 0.50 -27.41 -37.31
C THR A 309 -0.64 -28.43 -37.29
N THR A 310 -1.42 -28.50 -38.35
CA THR A 310 -2.44 -29.52 -38.55
C THR A 310 -2.04 -30.45 -39.68
N ASP A 311 -2.32 -31.75 -39.52
CA ASP A 311 -2.17 -32.73 -40.60
C ASP A 311 -3.48 -32.77 -41.39
N GLU A 312 -3.44 -32.25 -42.61
CA GLU A 312 -4.55 -32.32 -43.56
C GLU A 312 -4.14 -33.27 -44.68
N ASN A 313 -4.65 -34.51 -44.65
CA ASN A 313 -4.39 -35.55 -45.67
C ASN A 313 -2.91 -35.98 -45.83
N GLY A 314 -2.13 -36.00 -44.76
CA GLY A 314 -0.70 -36.37 -44.79
C GLY A 314 0.23 -35.19 -45.10
N GLU A 315 -0.31 -34.00 -45.35
CA GLU A 315 0.45 -32.76 -45.47
C GLU A 315 0.37 -31.96 -44.16
N LYS A 316 1.54 -31.60 -43.63
CA LYS A 316 1.64 -30.68 -42.49
C LYS A 316 1.35 -29.26 -42.96
N LYS A 317 0.26 -28.68 -42.48
CA LYS A 317 -0.12 -27.31 -42.75
C LYS A 317 0.08 -26.46 -41.51
N GLU A 318 0.88 -25.41 -41.63
CA GLU A 318 1.08 -24.44 -40.57
C GLU A 318 0.10 -23.27 -40.72
N THR A 319 -0.60 -22.96 -39.64
CA THR A 319 -1.44 -21.76 -39.53
C THR A 319 -0.85 -20.86 -38.46
N VAL A 320 -0.49 -19.63 -38.82
CA VAL A 320 0.00 -18.61 -37.90
C VAL A 320 -1.13 -17.65 -37.55
N LYS A 321 -1.40 -17.46 -36.26
CA LYS A 321 -2.32 -16.44 -35.75
C LYS A 321 -1.57 -15.45 -34.88
N GLU A 322 -1.91 -14.17 -35.03
CA GLU A 322 -1.32 -13.08 -34.25
C GLU A 322 -2.27 -12.62 -33.15
N TYR A 323 -1.72 -12.34 -31.97
CA TYR A 323 -2.45 -11.89 -30.80
C TYR A 323 -1.74 -10.71 -30.15
N PRO A 324 -2.47 -9.73 -29.58
CA PRO A 324 -1.86 -8.65 -28.82
C PRO A 324 -1.10 -9.18 -27.61
N SER A 325 -0.01 -8.50 -27.27
CA SER A 325 0.93 -8.95 -26.24
C SER A 325 0.98 -8.04 -25.02
N SER A 326 0.26 -6.92 -25.00
CA SER A 326 0.25 -5.99 -23.87
C SER A 326 -1.07 -5.25 -23.78
N TYR A 327 -1.40 -4.89 -22.54
CA TYR A 327 -2.71 -4.34 -22.21
C TYR A 327 -2.58 -3.21 -21.19
N VAL A 328 -3.25 -2.09 -21.45
CA VAL A 328 -3.50 -1.02 -20.49
C VAL A 328 -5.00 -0.94 -20.28
N SER A 329 -5.47 -1.32 -19.11
CA SER A 329 -6.90 -1.48 -18.83
C SER A 329 -7.32 -0.90 -17.48
N ASN A 330 -8.61 -0.55 -17.39
CA ASN A 330 -9.30 -0.18 -16.15
C ASN A 330 -8.62 0.95 -15.36
N SER A 331 -7.82 1.79 -16.02
CA SER A 331 -6.93 2.77 -15.40
C SER A 331 -7.41 4.20 -15.64
N ILE A 332 -6.92 5.10 -14.80
CA ILE A 332 -6.99 6.55 -15.03
C ILE A 332 -5.63 6.98 -15.55
N LEU A 333 -5.55 7.42 -16.80
CA LEU A 333 -4.32 7.82 -17.49
C LEU A 333 -4.52 9.19 -18.15
N VAL A 334 -4.39 10.25 -17.35
CA VAL A 334 -4.71 11.62 -17.77
C VAL A 334 -3.81 12.65 -17.10
N ALA A 335 -3.80 13.88 -17.63
CA ALA A 335 -3.06 15.01 -17.06
C ALA A 335 -1.57 14.74 -16.80
N ASN A 336 -0.93 13.92 -17.65
CA ASN A 336 0.52 13.79 -17.69
C ASN A 336 1.07 14.82 -18.66
N GLY A 337 2.12 15.53 -18.25
CA GLY A 337 2.63 16.78 -18.84
C GLY A 337 2.60 16.84 -20.36
N ASN A 338 3.62 16.25 -21.01
CA ASN A 338 3.77 16.38 -22.47
C ASN A 338 2.69 15.62 -23.26
N THR A 339 2.29 14.44 -22.79
CA THR A 339 1.37 13.51 -23.47
C THR A 339 1.03 12.35 -22.52
N ASN A 340 -0.17 11.78 -22.68
CA ASN A 340 -0.58 10.59 -21.93
C ASN A 340 -0.09 9.31 -22.60
N CYS A 341 -0.05 9.26 -23.94
CA CYS A 341 0.57 8.16 -24.68
C CYS A 341 1.30 8.62 -25.93
N THR A 342 2.48 8.04 -26.16
CA THR A 342 3.09 7.98 -27.50
C THR A 342 3.32 6.55 -27.89
N ASN A 343 3.55 6.30 -29.18
CA ASN A 343 3.73 4.95 -29.68
C ASN A 343 4.76 4.89 -30.80
N THR A 344 5.39 3.73 -30.98
CA THR A 344 6.10 3.40 -32.21
C THR A 344 5.10 3.09 -33.33
N SER A 345 5.53 3.13 -34.59
CA SER A 345 4.64 2.91 -35.75
C SER A 345 4.08 1.51 -35.85
N ASP A 346 4.76 0.53 -35.25
CA ASP A 346 4.46 -0.90 -35.23
C ASP A 346 3.81 -1.36 -33.92
N ASP A 347 3.55 -0.45 -32.99
CA ASP A 347 2.92 -0.76 -31.70
C ASP A 347 1.49 -1.33 -31.86
N THR A 348 1.25 -2.46 -31.19
CA THR A 348 -0.02 -3.18 -31.13
C THR A 348 -0.62 -3.25 -29.73
N THR A 349 -0.11 -2.48 -28.77
CA THR A 349 -0.65 -2.42 -27.40
C THR A 349 -2.16 -2.14 -27.42
N ILE A 350 -2.93 -2.87 -26.61
CA ILE A 350 -4.35 -2.61 -26.42
C ILE A 350 -4.55 -1.64 -25.25
N VAL A 351 -5.13 -0.48 -25.51
CA VAL A 351 -5.51 0.50 -24.48
C VAL A 351 -7.02 0.63 -24.46
N GLN A 352 -7.67 0.19 -23.39
CA GLN A 352 -9.12 0.03 -23.37
C GLN A 352 -9.73 0.19 -21.96
N SER A 353 -11.01 0.54 -21.89
CA SER A 353 -11.71 0.72 -20.60
C SER A 353 -10.96 1.64 -19.62
N ASN A 354 -10.27 2.66 -20.11
CA ASN A 354 -9.56 3.64 -19.30
C ASN A 354 -10.26 5.00 -19.34
N LEU A 355 -10.09 5.82 -18.32
CA LEU A 355 -10.24 7.27 -18.47
C LEU A 355 -8.93 7.79 -19.06
N THR A 356 -8.98 8.33 -20.28
CA THR A 356 -7.78 8.74 -21.01
C THR A 356 -8.08 9.83 -22.05
N THR A 357 -7.12 10.14 -22.92
CA THR A 357 -7.23 11.10 -24.03
C THR A 357 -6.98 10.42 -25.37
N SER A 358 -7.24 11.13 -26.47
CA SER A 358 -7.22 10.55 -27.83
C SER A 358 -5.87 10.02 -28.29
N ASP A 359 -4.76 10.54 -27.76
CA ASP A 359 -3.40 10.02 -27.99
C ASP A 359 -3.21 8.59 -27.44
N CYS A 360 -4.01 8.20 -26.46
CA CYS A 360 -4.01 6.86 -25.89
C CYS A 360 -5.11 5.92 -26.43
N ASP A 361 -6.06 6.39 -27.23
CA ASP A 361 -7.15 5.55 -27.71
C ASP A 361 -6.67 4.64 -28.85
N ARG A 362 -6.08 3.50 -28.46
CA ARG A 362 -5.35 2.61 -29.36
C ARG A 362 -5.84 1.18 -29.25
N ASN A 363 -6.22 0.63 -30.40
CA ASN A 363 -6.61 -0.77 -30.57
C ASN A 363 -7.75 -1.23 -29.62
N ALA A 364 -8.53 -0.30 -29.06
CA ALA A 364 -9.64 -0.62 -28.17
C ALA A 364 -10.74 -1.38 -28.92
N GLU A 365 -11.25 -2.43 -28.31
CA GLU A 365 -12.42 -3.10 -28.84
C GLU A 365 -13.68 -2.24 -28.62
N LYS A 366 -14.61 -2.25 -29.58
CA LYS A 366 -15.86 -1.46 -29.50
C LYS A 366 -16.66 -1.67 -28.20
N ARG A 367 -16.56 -2.88 -27.62
CA ARG A 367 -17.26 -3.29 -26.39
C ARG A 367 -16.52 -2.92 -25.10
N LEU A 368 -15.26 -2.48 -25.21
CA LEU A 368 -14.38 -2.04 -24.12
C LEU A 368 -13.84 -0.63 -24.43
N PRO A 369 -14.70 0.35 -24.75
CA PRO A 369 -14.22 1.66 -25.19
C PRO A 369 -13.49 2.38 -24.05
N ASN A 370 -12.56 3.26 -24.42
CA ASN A 370 -12.05 4.25 -23.49
C ASN A 370 -13.07 5.37 -23.23
N PHE A 371 -12.96 5.99 -22.06
CA PHE A 371 -13.68 7.18 -21.68
C PHE A 371 -12.77 8.38 -21.87
N MET A 372 -13.20 9.33 -22.71
CA MET A 372 -12.38 10.49 -23.06
C MET A 372 -12.53 11.59 -22.02
N TRP A 373 -11.41 11.95 -21.39
CA TRP A 373 -11.35 13.05 -20.44
C TRP A 373 -11.32 14.40 -21.16
N ASN A 374 -12.21 15.30 -20.74
CA ASN A 374 -12.23 16.68 -21.20
C ASN A 374 -11.72 17.61 -20.10
N GLN A 375 -10.45 18.01 -20.19
CA GLN A 375 -9.84 18.94 -19.24
C GLN A 375 -10.52 20.32 -19.15
N ASN A 376 -11.29 20.70 -20.18
CA ASN A 376 -11.99 21.97 -20.23
C ASN A 376 -13.42 21.91 -19.65
N ASP A 377 -13.92 20.71 -19.34
CA ASP A 377 -15.20 20.55 -18.66
C ASP A 377 -15.01 20.79 -17.15
N PRO A 378 -15.65 21.83 -16.57
CA PRO A 378 -15.54 22.10 -15.13
C PRO A 378 -16.03 20.95 -14.26
N GLU A 379 -16.95 20.09 -14.73
CA GLU A 379 -17.38 18.88 -14.02
C GLU A 379 -16.31 17.78 -14.04
N GLN A 380 -15.34 17.86 -14.94
CA GLN A 380 -14.26 16.88 -15.08
C GLN A 380 -12.91 17.42 -14.61
N ALA A 381 -12.90 18.46 -13.77
CA ALA A 381 -11.71 18.82 -13.01
C ALA A 381 -11.10 17.55 -12.39
N LEU A 382 -9.79 17.34 -12.53
CA LEU A 382 -9.20 16.06 -12.12
C LEU A 382 -9.19 15.89 -10.60
N ILE A 383 -8.68 16.90 -9.89
CA ILE A 383 -8.53 16.90 -8.43
C ILE A 383 -9.44 17.95 -7.81
N ALA A 384 -10.16 17.56 -6.75
CA ALA A 384 -10.99 18.47 -5.97
C ALA A 384 -10.14 19.52 -5.23
N GLY A 385 -10.51 20.80 -5.33
CA GLY A 385 -9.80 21.90 -4.63
C GLY A 385 -8.75 22.65 -5.46
N GLY A 386 -8.51 22.27 -6.71
CA GLY A 386 -8.14 23.20 -7.79
C GLY A 386 -6.71 23.74 -7.89
N THR A 387 -5.74 23.35 -7.05
CA THR A 387 -4.29 23.60 -7.29
C THR A 387 -3.38 22.64 -6.54
N ASN A 388 -3.81 22.17 -5.37
CA ASN A 388 -3.05 21.20 -4.59
C ASN A 388 -3.46 19.78 -4.97
N ASP A 389 -2.48 18.97 -5.40
CA ASP A 389 -2.71 17.57 -5.74
C ASP A 389 -2.66 16.67 -4.48
N GLU A 390 -2.32 17.23 -3.30
CA GLU A 390 -2.26 16.52 -2.01
C GLU A 390 -3.08 17.25 -0.93
N GLY A 391 -3.63 16.51 0.04
CA GLY A 391 -4.29 17.09 1.22
C GLY A 391 -5.77 16.70 1.39
N ILE A 392 -6.55 17.60 2.00
CA ILE A 392 -7.94 17.33 2.37
C ILE A 392 -8.84 17.50 1.15
N CYS A 393 -9.77 16.56 0.97
CA CYS A 393 -10.74 16.61 -0.10
C CYS A 393 -11.72 17.77 0.10
N ALA A 394 -11.79 18.67 -0.89
CA ALA A 394 -12.79 19.72 -0.89
C ALA A 394 -14.18 19.08 -0.99
N ALA A 395 -15.02 19.34 0.01
CA ALA A 395 -16.28 18.65 0.13
C ALA A 395 -17.33 19.09 -0.91
N PRO A 396 -18.41 18.29 -1.13
CA PRO A 396 -19.50 18.66 -2.01
C PRO A 396 -20.07 20.06 -1.66
N PRO A 397 -20.42 20.89 -2.66
CA PRO A 397 -20.54 20.58 -4.09
C PRO A 397 -19.25 20.80 -4.90
N ALA A 398 -18.07 20.86 -4.25
CA ALA A 398 -16.81 21.04 -4.97
C ALA A 398 -16.61 19.94 -6.03
N LYS A 399 -16.26 20.35 -7.25
CA LYS A 399 -16.02 19.47 -8.40
C LYS A 399 -14.65 18.82 -8.31
N GLY A 400 -14.45 17.73 -9.05
CA GLY A 400 -13.21 16.95 -9.00
C GLY A 400 -13.49 15.46 -9.11
N LEU A 401 -12.95 14.77 -10.11
CA LEU A 401 -13.10 13.31 -10.27
C LEU A 401 -12.45 12.54 -9.11
N LEU A 402 -11.37 13.07 -8.56
CA LEU A 402 -10.61 12.48 -7.46
C LEU A 402 -10.47 13.48 -6.31
N CYS A 403 -10.43 12.97 -5.07
CA CYS A 403 -9.89 13.72 -3.94
C CYS A 403 -8.36 13.87 -4.10
N PRO A 404 -7.75 14.93 -3.56
CA PRO A 404 -6.30 15.03 -3.46
C PRO A 404 -5.68 13.81 -2.79
N TYR A 405 -4.41 13.53 -3.13
CA TYR A 405 -3.65 12.46 -2.52
C TYR A 405 -3.57 12.69 -1.01
N SER A 406 -3.95 11.70 -0.22
CA SER A 406 -3.85 11.76 1.23
C SER A 406 -3.43 10.41 1.79
N ILE A 407 -2.69 10.44 2.89
CA ILE A 407 -2.28 9.26 3.64
C ILE A 407 -3.20 9.17 4.86
N PRO A 408 -4.10 8.17 4.94
CA PRO A 408 -4.92 7.99 6.11
C PRO A 408 -4.06 7.76 7.36
N LYS A 409 -4.62 8.10 8.52
CA LYS A 409 -3.99 7.80 9.81
C LYS A 409 -3.69 6.30 9.90
N ASP A 410 -2.53 5.96 10.47
CA ASP A 410 -2.10 4.59 10.68
C ASP A 410 -1.95 3.74 9.40
N GLN A 411 -1.80 4.38 8.23
CA GLN A 411 -1.49 3.71 6.97
C GLN A 411 -0.18 4.21 6.39
N MET A 412 0.55 3.29 5.74
CA MET A 412 1.79 3.63 5.03
C MET A 412 1.53 4.31 3.70
N LEU A 413 0.52 3.84 2.95
CA LEU A 413 0.24 4.28 1.59
C LEU A 413 -0.90 5.29 1.58
N GLY A 414 -0.71 6.39 0.86
CA GLY A 414 -1.80 7.27 0.47
C GLY A 414 -2.37 6.93 -0.90
N PHE A 415 -3.50 7.54 -1.23
CA PHE A 415 -4.20 7.31 -2.50
C PHE A 415 -5.04 8.51 -2.92
N PHE A 416 -5.41 8.54 -4.20
CA PHE A 416 -6.45 9.43 -4.73
C PHE A 416 -7.80 8.71 -4.63
N LYS A 417 -8.71 9.21 -3.80
CA LYS A 417 -10.05 8.61 -3.64
C LYS A 417 -10.96 9.05 -4.81
N PRO A 418 -11.65 8.14 -5.52
CA PRO A 418 -12.66 8.50 -6.50
C PRO A 418 -13.80 9.29 -5.87
N ARG A 419 -14.54 10.06 -6.68
CA ARG A 419 -15.65 10.88 -6.20
C ARG A 419 -16.91 10.71 -7.03
N LEU A 420 -18.04 10.83 -6.37
CA LEU A 420 -19.36 10.98 -6.99
C LEU A 420 -19.83 12.42 -6.78
N LEU A 421 -19.83 13.21 -7.85
CA LEU A 421 -20.10 14.66 -7.78
C LEU A 421 -21.55 14.94 -7.43
N ALA A 422 -21.81 15.98 -6.63
CA ALA A 422 -23.18 16.42 -6.29
C ALA A 422 -24.10 16.66 -7.51
N SER A 423 -23.51 17.02 -8.65
CA SER A 423 -24.20 17.24 -9.93
C SER A 423 -24.71 15.96 -10.61
N TYR A 424 -24.19 14.79 -10.26
CA TYR A 424 -24.58 13.52 -10.87
C TYR A 424 -25.98 13.09 -10.41
N LYS A 425 -26.82 12.73 -11.38
CA LYS A 425 -28.21 12.29 -11.18
C LYS A 425 -28.32 10.78 -11.05
N GLN A 426 -27.38 10.05 -11.63
CA GLN A 426 -27.30 8.59 -11.60
C GLN A 426 -25.83 8.15 -11.60
N LEU A 427 -25.56 6.91 -11.19
CA LEU A 427 -24.20 6.38 -11.07
C LEU A 427 -23.45 6.38 -12.41
N SER A 428 -24.16 6.13 -13.50
CA SER A 428 -23.61 6.09 -14.87
C SER A 428 -23.09 7.45 -15.36
N ASP A 429 -23.48 8.56 -14.72
CA ASP A 429 -22.96 9.90 -15.04
C ASP A 429 -21.48 10.06 -14.66
N SER A 430 -20.98 9.23 -13.72
CA SER A 430 -19.56 9.19 -13.40
C SER A 430 -18.74 8.76 -14.61
N LEU A 431 -17.51 9.26 -14.76
CA LEU A 431 -16.56 8.81 -15.78
C LEU A 431 -15.64 7.68 -15.30
N ILE A 432 -15.56 7.46 -13.99
CA ILE A 432 -14.59 6.53 -13.39
C ILE A 432 -15.23 5.47 -12.51
N VAL A 433 -16.43 5.71 -11.98
CA VAL A 433 -17.10 4.76 -11.08
C VAL A 433 -17.91 3.76 -11.89
N ASN A 434 -17.75 2.46 -11.60
CA ASN A 434 -18.37 1.33 -12.30
C ASN A 434 -18.19 1.39 -13.82
N LYS A 435 -16.95 1.39 -14.30
CA LYS A 435 -16.64 1.46 -15.74
C LYS A 435 -15.74 0.35 -16.27
N GLY A 436 -14.95 -0.31 -15.42
CA GLY A 436 -14.13 -1.45 -15.85
C GLY A 436 -15.03 -2.67 -16.04
N ARG A 437 -15.11 -3.24 -17.24
CA ARG A 437 -16.19 -4.19 -17.60
C ARG A 437 -15.84 -5.66 -17.31
N ILE A 438 -16.78 -6.38 -16.69
CA ILE A 438 -16.85 -7.85 -16.57
C ILE A 438 -18.29 -8.27 -16.93
N TYR A 439 -18.50 -9.41 -17.56
CA TYR A 439 -19.87 -9.90 -17.77
C TYR A 439 -20.51 -10.46 -16.50
N SER A 440 -21.85 -10.41 -16.46
CA SER A 440 -22.68 -11.13 -15.47
C SER A 440 -22.57 -12.65 -15.55
N ASP A 441 -22.13 -13.19 -16.69
CA ASP A 441 -21.93 -14.63 -16.91
C ASP A 441 -20.51 -15.13 -16.58
N GLY A 442 -19.63 -14.24 -16.11
CA GLY A 442 -18.25 -14.57 -15.73
C GLY A 442 -17.27 -14.71 -16.89
N THR A 443 -17.68 -14.46 -18.14
CA THR A 443 -16.77 -14.45 -19.29
C THR A 443 -16.04 -13.10 -19.43
N THR A 444 -14.91 -13.12 -20.13
CA THR A 444 -14.00 -11.97 -20.21
C THR A 444 -13.68 -11.66 -21.67
N PHE A 445 -13.84 -10.41 -22.08
CA PHE A 445 -13.52 -9.97 -23.43
C PHE A 445 -12.06 -9.56 -23.63
N SER A 446 -11.29 -9.50 -22.55
CA SER A 446 -9.88 -9.19 -22.56
C SER A 446 -9.15 -9.97 -21.48
N THR A 447 -7.85 -10.14 -21.69
CA THR A 447 -6.87 -10.67 -20.73
C THR A 447 -6.74 -9.81 -19.47
N ALA A 448 -7.20 -8.55 -19.48
CA ALA A 448 -7.05 -7.59 -18.40
C ALA A 448 -8.40 -7.15 -17.77
N ASN A 449 -9.02 -8.06 -17.01
CA ASN A 449 -10.22 -7.80 -16.19
C ASN A 449 -9.89 -6.99 -14.94
N CYS A 450 -10.88 -6.46 -14.23
CA CYS A 450 -10.61 -5.76 -12.97
C CYS A 450 -9.79 -6.62 -11.98
N GLU A 451 -8.81 -5.99 -11.33
CA GLU A 451 -8.05 -6.62 -10.26
C GLU A 451 -8.97 -6.97 -9.08
N PRO A 452 -8.74 -8.10 -8.39
CA PRO A 452 -9.63 -8.54 -7.30
C PRO A 452 -9.59 -7.63 -6.07
N THR A 453 -8.51 -6.86 -5.90
CA THR A 453 -8.32 -5.93 -4.80
C THR A 453 -7.81 -4.58 -5.29
N ASP A 454 -8.22 -3.52 -4.61
CA ASP A 454 -7.74 -2.17 -4.84
C ASP A 454 -6.38 -1.92 -4.14
N GLN A 455 -5.82 -0.71 -4.28
CA GLN A 455 -4.52 -0.35 -3.69
C GLN A 455 -4.47 -0.51 -2.17
N ARG A 456 -5.62 -0.46 -1.48
CA ARG A 456 -5.73 -0.57 -0.03
C ARG A 456 -5.81 -2.04 0.40
N GLY A 457 -5.74 -2.97 -0.54
CA GLY A 457 -5.96 -4.40 -0.31
C GLY A 457 -7.44 -4.74 -0.06
N LYS A 458 -8.36 -3.80 -0.30
CA LYS A 458 -9.79 -4.06 -0.13
C LYS A 458 -10.33 -4.74 -1.38
N SER A 459 -11.21 -5.73 -1.19
CA SER A 459 -11.84 -6.45 -2.30
C SER A 459 -12.66 -5.50 -3.16
N ARG A 460 -12.48 -5.59 -4.48
CA ARG A 460 -13.43 -4.99 -5.42
C ARG A 460 -14.67 -5.87 -5.45
N THR A 461 -15.86 -5.28 -5.39
CA THR A 461 -17.08 -6.08 -5.34
C THR A 461 -17.30 -6.75 -6.69
N GLY A 462 -16.90 -8.03 -6.81
CA GLY A 462 -17.11 -8.84 -8.03
C GLY A 462 -18.58 -9.16 -8.33
N PHE A 463 -19.53 -8.59 -7.58
CA PHE A 463 -20.96 -8.88 -7.68
C PHE A 463 -21.76 -7.96 -8.60
N ASN A 464 -21.16 -6.90 -9.20
CA ASN A 464 -21.91 -5.94 -10.02
C ASN A 464 -21.18 -5.54 -11.31
N GLU A 465 -20.74 -6.49 -12.14
CA GLU A 465 -20.38 -6.32 -13.58
C GLU A 465 -19.30 -5.26 -13.94
N LEU A 466 -18.89 -4.41 -13.01
CA LEU A 466 -18.21 -3.15 -13.26
C LEU A 466 -17.36 -2.75 -12.04
N CYS A 467 -16.05 -2.54 -12.21
CA CYS A 467 -15.19 -1.93 -11.19
C CYS A 467 -14.91 -0.45 -11.47
N ASP A 468 -14.39 0.25 -10.48
CA ASP A 468 -13.92 1.63 -10.65
C ASP A 468 -12.58 1.67 -11.41
N LEU A 469 -12.46 2.68 -12.28
CA LEU A 469 -11.22 2.98 -12.97
C LEU A 469 -10.19 3.54 -12.00
N GLY A 470 -8.95 3.10 -12.17
CA GLY A 470 -7.84 3.52 -11.34
C GLY A 470 -7.62 2.61 -10.13
N SER A 471 -6.76 3.09 -9.23
CA SER A 471 -6.18 2.28 -8.15
C SER A 471 -7.10 1.98 -6.98
N VAL A 472 -8.18 2.73 -6.80
CA VAL A 472 -9.09 2.64 -5.66
C VAL A 472 -10.49 2.30 -6.13
N GLU A 473 -11.17 1.45 -5.36
CA GLU A 473 -12.60 1.15 -5.51
C GLU A 473 -13.40 1.92 -4.45
N LEU A 474 -14.51 2.57 -4.80
CA LEU A 474 -15.43 3.12 -3.81
C LEU A 474 -16.17 1.99 -3.09
N ILE A 475 -15.95 1.89 -1.78
CA ILE A 475 -16.52 0.79 -0.98
C ILE A 475 -17.61 1.30 -0.04
N VAL A 476 -18.80 0.73 -0.20
CA VAL A 476 -19.95 0.97 0.68
C VAL A 476 -20.20 -0.25 1.57
N ASN A 477 -19.36 -0.47 2.60
CA ASN A 477 -19.54 -1.59 3.55
C ASN A 477 -20.33 -1.16 4.80
N ARG A 478 -21.61 -1.51 4.86
CA ARG A 478 -22.50 -1.17 5.99
C ARG A 478 -22.45 -2.15 7.17
N GLY A 479 -21.71 -3.26 7.04
CA GLY A 479 -21.67 -4.31 8.05
C GLY A 479 -20.82 -3.96 9.29
N GLU A 480 -19.97 -2.95 9.19
CA GLU A 480 -18.96 -2.60 10.22
C GLU A 480 -18.92 -1.09 10.47
N ILE A 481 -20.00 -0.51 10.99
CA ILE A 481 -20.04 0.91 11.36
C ILE A 481 -19.66 1.04 12.86
N PRO A 482 -18.58 1.77 13.20
CA PRO A 482 -18.15 1.90 14.60
C PRO A 482 -19.13 2.73 15.43
N ILE A 483 -19.18 2.47 16.73
CA ILE A 483 -19.87 3.34 17.69
C ILE A 483 -18.99 4.57 17.91
N VAL A 484 -19.57 5.75 17.72
CA VAL A 484 -18.92 7.05 17.91
C VAL A 484 -19.40 7.72 19.21
N GLY A 485 -18.75 8.82 19.57
CA GLY A 485 -19.12 9.63 20.74
C GLY A 485 -17.95 9.90 21.65
N GLN A 486 -18.24 10.35 22.86
CA GLN A 486 -17.22 10.79 23.81
C GLN A 486 -17.75 10.77 25.24
N ASP A 487 -16.87 10.45 26.19
CA ASP A 487 -17.09 10.68 27.62
C ASP A 487 -16.72 12.13 27.97
N ILE A 488 -17.62 12.82 28.68
CA ILE A 488 -17.51 14.23 29.05
C ILE A 488 -17.87 14.46 30.52
N LEU A 489 -17.37 15.56 31.08
CA LEU A 489 -17.77 16.02 32.41
C LEU A 489 -18.92 17.05 32.33
N TYR A 490 -19.50 17.38 33.48
CA TYR A 490 -20.47 18.48 33.60
C TYR A 490 -19.96 19.79 32.99
N GLY A 491 -20.84 20.49 32.27
CA GLY A 491 -20.54 21.69 31.50
C GLY A 491 -19.65 21.50 30.26
N GLN A 492 -19.17 20.30 29.93
CA GLN A 492 -18.35 20.06 28.73
C GLN A 492 -19.20 19.78 27.48
N VAL A 493 -18.61 20.05 26.33
CA VAL A 493 -19.17 19.77 25.00
C VAL A 493 -18.41 18.60 24.40
N ALA A 494 -19.12 17.58 23.91
CA ALA A 494 -18.52 16.45 23.22
C ALA A 494 -18.19 16.82 21.77
N LYS A 495 -17.00 16.43 21.32
CA LYS A 495 -16.50 16.64 19.95
C LYS A 495 -15.86 15.35 19.45
N PHE A 496 -16.44 14.77 18.40
CA PHE A 496 -15.99 13.52 17.81
C PHE A 496 -16.18 13.56 16.30
N SER A 497 -15.61 12.61 15.54
CA SER A 497 -15.75 12.53 14.09
C SER A 497 -16.51 11.28 13.69
N ILE A 498 -17.29 11.38 12.61
CA ILE A 498 -17.93 10.25 11.93
C ILE A 498 -17.26 9.91 10.60
N ALA A 499 -16.11 10.51 10.27
CA ALA A 499 -15.46 10.34 8.96
C ALA A 499 -15.19 8.88 8.61
N GLU A 500 -14.78 8.06 9.59
CA GLU A 500 -14.54 6.62 9.42
C GLU A 500 -15.83 5.82 9.13
N SER A 501 -16.99 6.38 9.48
CA SER A 501 -18.30 5.77 9.29
C SER A 501 -18.93 6.09 7.92
N LEU A 502 -18.31 6.94 7.09
CA LEU A 502 -18.91 7.45 5.84
C LEU A 502 -18.77 6.55 4.61
N LEU A 503 -18.14 5.37 4.74
CA LEU A 503 -18.09 4.34 3.69
C LEU A 503 -17.59 4.87 2.32
N ASP A 504 -16.39 5.46 2.33
CA ASP A 504 -15.74 6.20 1.24
C ASP A 504 -16.53 7.39 0.65
N GLY A 505 -17.79 7.59 1.04
CA GLY A 505 -18.63 8.69 0.62
C GLY A 505 -18.25 10.02 1.27
N GLU A 506 -18.81 11.09 0.70
CA GLU A 506 -18.72 12.44 1.24
C GLU A 506 -20.12 12.88 1.68
N LEU A 507 -20.24 13.63 2.78
CA LEU A 507 -21.53 14.15 3.22
C LEU A 507 -22.15 15.06 2.15
N LEU A 508 -23.46 14.97 1.96
CA LEU A 508 -24.17 15.85 1.05
C LEU A 508 -24.34 17.25 1.66
N ASP A 509 -24.24 18.29 0.85
CA ASP A 509 -24.61 19.63 1.29
C ASP A 509 -26.14 19.80 1.38
N PRO A 510 -26.65 20.80 2.13
CA PRO A 510 -28.08 21.03 2.30
C PRO A 510 -28.90 21.15 1.02
N ALA A 511 -28.36 21.78 -0.03
CA ALA A 511 -29.09 21.96 -1.29
C ALA A 511 -29.22 20.63 -2.03
N THR A 512 -28.17 19.81 -2.02
CA THR A 512 -28.23 18.46 -2.56
C THR A 512 -29.20 17.57 -1.78
N CYS A 513 -29.28 17.70 -0.44
CA CYS A 513 -30.28 17.00 0.35
C CYS A 513 -31.72 17.36 -0.05
N GLU A 514 -32.01 18.66 -0.24
CA GLU A 514 -33.33 19.10 -0.69
C GLU A 514 -33.66 18.57 -2.10
N ALA A 515 -32.67 18.55 -2.99
CA ALA A 515 -32.85 18.01 -4.34
C ALA A 515 -33.18 16.51 -4.35
N GLN A 516 -32.63 15.74 -3.39
CA GLN A 516 -32.85 14.29 -3.30
C GLN A 516 -34.12 13.91 -2.53
N LEU A 517 -34.39 14.58 -1.40
CA LEU A 517 -35.47 14.20 -0.47
C LEU A 517 -36.69 15.13 -0.54
N GLY A 518 -36.61 16.22 -1.32
CA GLY A 518 -37.58 17.31 -1.27
C GLY A 518 -37.44 18.15 0.00
N LYS A 519 -38.41 19.03 0.25
CA LYS A 519 -38.43 19.88 1.45
C LYS A 519 -38.77 19.07 2.69
N ARG A 520 -38.15 19.41 3.82
CA ARG A 520 -38.49 18.80 5.11
C ARG A 520 -39.92 19.11 5.50
N SER A 521 -40.58 18.13 6.12
CA SER A 521 -41.95 18.26 6.62
C SER A 521 -42.09 19.27 7.77
N ASP A 522 -41.01 19.54 8.50
CA ASP A 522 -40.95 20.53 9.58
C ASP A 522 -40.63 21.97 9.10
N GLY A 523 -40.46 22.16 7.80
CA GLY A 523 -40.16 23.46 7.19
C GLY A 523 -38.75 23.99 7.46
N GLN A 524 -37.89 23.24 8.14
CA GLN A 524 -36.49 23.64 8.38
C GLN A 524 -35.62 23.35 7.15
N PRO A 525 -34.48 24.05 6.99
CA PRO A 525 -33.50 23.68 5.98
C PRO A 525 -32.86 22.33 6.32
N TRP A 526 -32.43 21.59 5.29
CA TRP A 526 -31.61 20.39 5.49
C TRP A 526 -30.28 20.74 6.15
N LYS A 527 -29.79 19.81 6.97
CA LYS A 527 -28.43 19.86 7.52
C LYS A 527 -27.48 19.08 6.60
N VAL A 528 -26.19 19.34 6.74
CA VAL A 528 -25.12 18.55 6.11
C VAL A 528 -25.36 17.06 6.37
N GLY A 529 -25.13 16.24 5.35
CA GLY A 529 -25.36 14.80 5.38
C GLY A 529 -26.83 14.41 5.45
N CYS A 530 -27.75 15.35 5.21
CA CYS A 530 -29.18 15.18 5.41
C CYS A 530 -29.50 14.69 6.84
N LEU A 531 -28.71 15.15 7.82
CA LEU A 531 -28.65 14.57 9.15
C LEU A 531 -30.02 14.43 9.83
N GLU A 532 -30.33 13.21 10.27
CA GLU A 532 -31.38 12.90 11.22
C GLU A 532 -30.78 12.33 12.51
N VAL A 533 -31.26 12.81 13.66
CA VAL A 533 -30.89 12.27 14.97
C VAL A 533 -32.04 11.41 15.46
N VAL A 534 -31.81 10.09 15.56
CA VAL A 534 -32.82 9.14 15.99
C VAL A 534 -32.45 8.59 17.37
N GLN A 535 -33.27 8.92 18.36
CA GLN A 535 -33.10 8.39 19.71
C GLN A 535 -33.35 6.88 19.74
N THR A 536 -32.49 6.13 20.43
CA THR A 536 -32.58 4.65 20.43
C THR A 536 -33.15 4.11 21.73
N GLN A 537 -32.56 4.50 22.87
CA GLN A 537 -32.91 3.98 24.19
C GLN A 537 -33.28 5.09 25.18
N THR A 538 -32.88 6.33 24.92
CA THR A 538 -33.06 7.48 25.82
C THR A 538 -33.80 8.61 25.13
N PRO A 539 -34.57 9.44 25.84
CA PRO A 539 -34.92 10.77 25.33
C PRO A 539 -33.64 11.58 25.10
N SER A 540 -33.67 12.51 24.13
CA SER A 540 -32.52 13.38 23.84
C SER A 540 -32.13 14.18 25.07
N LYS A 541 -30.84 14.21 25.41
CA LYS A 541 -30.30 14.99 26.54
C LYS A 541 -29.38 16.15 26.11
N GLY A 542 -29.39 16.44 24.81
CA GLY A 542 -28.58 17.48 24.19
C GLY A 542 -28.91 17.66 22.72
N LYS A 543 -28.12 18.53 22.08
CA LYS A 543 -28.27 18.93 20.67
C LYS A 543 -27.01 18.63 19.87
N THR A 544 -27.21 18.07 18.68
CA THR A 544 -26.14 17.69 17.77
C THR A 544 -26.09 18.58 16.53
N SER A 545 -24.88 18.98 16.16
CA SER A 545 -24.55 19.59 14.88
C SER A 545 -23.37 18.86 14.23
N ILE A 546 -23.33 18.85 12.90
CA ILE A 546 -22.27 18.23 12.11
C ILE A 546 -21.77 19.21 11.07
N ASP A 547 -20.46 19.20 10.81
CA ASP A 547 -19.85 19.93 9.70
C ASP A 547 -19.63 19.05 8.47
N GLN A 548 -19.11 19.66 7.41
CA GLN A 548 -18.93 19.02 6.11
C GLN A 548 -17.83 17.94 6.10
N ASP A 549 -16.90 17.99 7.05
CA ASP A 549 -15.83 17.01 7.24
C ASP A 549 -16.27 15.85 8.14
N GLY A 550 -17.50 15.89 8.66
CA GLY A 550 -18.05 14.88 9.56
C GLY A 550 -17.60 15.06 11.00
N ASN A 551 -17.11 16.23 11.41
CA ASN A 551 -16.93 16.54 12.82
C ASN A 551 -18.28 16.88 13.45
N VAL A 552 -18.57 16.20 14.54
CA VAL A 552 -19.81 16.29 15.29
C VAL A 552 -19.55 17.03 16.60
N THR A 553 -20.42 17.99 16.90
CA THR A 553 -20.48 18.67 18.19
C THR A 553 -21.80 18.33 18.87
N TYR A 554 -21.73 17.84 20.11
CA TYR A 554 -22.88 17.57 20.95
C TYR A 554 -22.85 18.46 22.19
N VAL A 555 -23.90 19.25 22.38
CA VAL A 555 -24.07 20.17 23.51
C VAL A 555 -25.14 19.61 24.45
N PRO A 556 -24.81 19.19 25.68
CA PRO A 556 -25.79 18.76 26.67
C PRO A 556 -26.80 19.87 27.00
N ASP A 557 -28.07 19.53 27.22
CA ASP A 557 -29.10 20.49 27.63
C ASP A 557 -29.00 20.85 29.14
N SER A 558 -28.35 19.99 29.94
CA SER A 558 -28.11 20.18 31.39
C SER A 558 -26.98 19.26 31.88
N ASP A 559 -26.63 19.34 33.17
CA ASP A 559 -25.67 18.44 33.82
C ASP A 559 -26.35 17.16 34.30
N TRP A 560 -26.53 16.20 33.39
CA TRP A 560 -27.10 14.89 33.69
C TRP A 560 -25.99 13.87 33.95
N HIS A 561 -26.30 12.81 34.71
CA HIS A 561 -25.40 11.67 34.90
C HIS A 561 -25.87 10.46 34.08
N GLY A 562 -24.94 9.75 33.45
CA GLY A 562 -25.21 8.50 32.74
C GLY A 562 -24.85 8.59 31.26
N ALA A 563 -25.68 8.04 30.38
CA ALA A 563 -25.47 8.04 28.93
C ALA A 563 -26.65 8.62 28.14
N ASP A 564 -26.38 9.22 26.98
CA ASP A 564 -27.32 9.52 25.90
C ASP A 564 -26.95 8.68 24.67
N LYS A 565 -27.90 7.90 24.15
CA LYS A 565 -27.68 6.92 23.07
C LYS A 565 -28.63 7.17 21.90
N PHE A 566 -28.07 7.53 20.76
CA PHE A 566 -28.82 7.86 19.55
C PHE A 566 -28.06 7.40 18.30
N ASN A 567 -28.77 7.32 17.17
CA ASN A 567 -28.18 7.10 15.86
C ASN A 567 -28.12 8.43 15.11
N LEU A 568 -26.96 8.69 14.50
CA LEU A 568 -26.80 9.71 13.47
C LEU A 568 -27.10 9.03 12.13
N ARG A 569 -28.20 9.43 11.49
CA ARG A 569 -28.54 8.96 10.15
C ARG A 569 -28.06 9.99 9.15
N VAL A 570 -27.14 9.59 8.26
CA VAL A 570 -26.58 10.48 7.25
C VAL A 570 -26.62 9.86 5.86
N MET A 571 -26.77 10.71 4.84
CA MET A 571 -26.61 10.37 3.43
C MET A 571 -25.28 10.88 2.92
N THR A 572 -24.65 10.10 2.04
CA THR A 572 -23.40 10.44 1.38
C THR A 572 -23.56 10.46 -0.14
N THR A 573 -22.53 10.92 -0.83
CA THR A 573 -22.39 10.82 -2.28
C THR A 573 -22.45 9.38 -2.80
N THR A 574 -22.07 8.38 -2.01
CA THR A 574 -22.11 6.96 -2.39
C THR A 574 -23.45 6.28 -2.09
N THR A 575 -24.19 6.73 -1.06
CA THR A 575 -25.44 6.08 -0.67
C THR A 575 -26.69 6.66 -1.31
N ARG A 576 -26.64 7.89 -1.84
CA ARG A 576 -27.81 8.58 -2.41
C ARG A 576 -28.38 7.96 -3.68
N PHE A 577 -27.67 7.03 -4.31
CA PHE A 577 -28.12 6.31 -5.51
C PHE A 577 -28.72 4.94 -5.20
N ASN A 578 -28.84 4.57 -3.92
CA ASN A 578 -29.48 3.33 -3.50
C ASN A 578 -31.01 3.42 -3.57
N ASP A 579 -31.71 2.32 -3.26
CA ASP A 579 -33.15 2.40 -2.99
C ASP A 579 -33.44 3.28 -1.77
N VAL A 580 -34.62 3.91 -1.73
CA VAL A 580 -35.02 4.87 -0.69
C VAL A 580 -34.91 4.29 0.73
N SER A 581 -35.15 3.00 0.90
CA SER A 581 -34.98 2.30 2.19
C SER A 581 -33.53 2.24 2.68
N ASN A 582 -32.57 2.47 1.79
CA ASN A 582 -31.12 2.33 2.00
C ASN A 582 -30.35 3.63 1.75
N TYR A 583 -30.99 4.80 1.73
CA TYR A 583 -30.27 6.07 1.56
C TYR A 583 -29.36 6.42 2.72
N PHE A 584 -29.78 6.11 3.94
CA PHE A 584 -29.09 6.52 5.15
C PHE A 584 -28.09 5.46 5.62
N ILE A 585 -27.00 5.94 6.20
CA ILE A 585 -26.06 5.18 7.04
C ILE A 585 -26.47 5.46 8.49
N ASP A 586 -26.75 4.41 9.26
CA ASP A 586 -27.07 4.51 10.68
C ASP A 586 -25.79 4.39 11.52
N ILE A 587 -25.36 5.49 12.13
CA ILE A 587 -24.12 5.55 12.91
C ILE A 587 -24.48 5.63 14.40
N PRO A 588 -24.25 4.56 15.18
CA PRO A 588 -24.56 4.57 16.60
C PRO A 588 -23.62 5.52 17.36
N ALA A 589 -24.20 6.39 18.19
CA ALA A 589 -23.47 7.35 19.01
C ALA A 589 -23.81 7.19 20.50
N THR A 590 -22.79 7.27 21.35
CA THR A 590 -22.94 7.24 22.81
C THR A 590 -22.16 8.40 23.45
N ILE A 591 -22.87 9.28 24.17
CA ILE A 591 -22.26 10.31 25.00
C ILE A 591 -22.44 9.89 26.46
N VAL A 592 -21.36 9.83 27.21
CA VAL A 592 -21.41 9.59 28.67
C VAL A 592 -21.08 10.90 29.37
N GLN A 593 -21.92 11.32 30.31
CA GLN A 593 -21.68 12.52 31.10
C GLN A 593 -21.57 12.17 32.59
N ASP A 594 -20.48 12.62 33.21
CA ASP A 594 -20.16 12.36 34.60
C ASP A 594 -19.87 13.63 35.41
N PRO A 595 -20.16 13.63 36.73
CA PRO A 595 -19.72 14.72 37.60
C PRO A 595 -18.19 14.80 37.64
N PRO A 596 -17.61 16.01 37.85
CA PRO A 596 -16.17 16.14 38.02
C PRO A 596 -15.65 15.23 39.13
N ASN A 597 -14.59 14.49 38.83
CA ASN A 597 -13.99 13.57 39.79
C ASN A 597 -13.31 14.36 40.92
N THR A 598 -14.03 14.52 42.04
CA THR A 598 -13.55 15.24 43.24
C THR A 598 -12.94 14.31 44.29
N PHE A 599 -12.73 13.03 43.97
CA PHE A 599 -12.05 12.11 44.88
C PHE A 599 -10.59 12.57 45.05
N LYS A 600 -10.30 13.19 46.20
CA LYS A 600 -8.91 13.31 46.67
C LYS A 600 -8.40 11.90 46.88
N SER A 601 -7.36 11.51 46.13
CA SER A 601 -6.58 10.32 46.46
C SER A 601 -6.14 10.45 47.90
N LYS A 602 -6.83 9.75 48.81
CA LYS A 602 -6.27 9.46 50.11
C LYS A 602 -5.24 8.40 49.79
N THR A 603 -3.99 8.82 49.63
CA THR A 603 -2.87 7.92 49.88
C THR A 603 -3.14 7.33 51.25
N VAL A 604 -3.58 6.07 51.28
CA VAL A 604 -3.53 5.30 52.50
C VAL A 604 -2.04 5.22 52.76
N SER A 605 -1.57 5.96 53.77
CA SER A 605 -0.25 5.75 54.33
C SER A 605 -0.24 4.29 54.78
N THR A 606 0.21 3.39 53.92
CA THR A 606 0.73 2.10 54.31
C THR A 606 1.95 2.45 55.15
N GLY A 607 1.71 2.72 56.43
CA GLY A 607 2.76 2.73 57.42
C GLY A 607 3.49 1.43 57.24
N SER A 608 4.71 1.52 56.72
CA SER A 608 5.65 0.41 56.70
C SER A 608 5.70 -0.08 58.14
N PHE A 609 5.09 -1.23 58.41
CA PHE A 609 5.39 -1.99 59.62
C PHE A 609 6.86 -2.35 59.47
N GLY A 610 7.71 -1.52 60.08
CA GLY A 610 9.15 -1.67 60.00
C GLY A 610 9.56 -3.06 60.46
N MET A 611 10.70 -3.52 59.93
CA MET A 611 11.35 -4.81 60.20
C MET A 611 11.30 -5.26 61.69
N GLY A 612 11.18 -4.33 62.64
CA GLY A 612 11.01 -4.60 64.07
C GLY A 612 9.72 -5.35 64.43
N ALA A 613 8.59 -5.14 63.75
CA ALA A 613 7.35 -5.87 64.01
C ALA A 613 7.44 -7.34 63.56
N ILE A 614 8.17 -7.60 62.47
CA ILE A 614 8.45 -8.95 61.96
C ILE A 614 9.43 -9.68 62.90
N LEU A 615 10.44 -9.00 63.44
CA LEU A 615 11.35 -9.57 64.44
C LEU A 615 10.66 -9.89 65.77
N MET A 616 9.67 -9.08 66.18
CA MET A 616 8.86 -9.34 67.38
C MET A 616 7.97 -10.58 67.20
N LEU A 617 7.39 -10.78 66.00
CA LEU A 617 6.63 -11.99 65.64
C LEU A 617 7.52 -13.25 65.57
N LEU A 618 8.75 -13.14 65.04
CA LEU A 618 9.70 -14.25 65.03
C LEU A 618 10.24 -14.59 66.43
N GLY A 619 10.42 -13.59 67.31
CA GLY A 619 10.76 -13.80 68.72
C GLY A 619 9.67 -14.56 69.49
N LEU A 620 8.40 -14.30 69.19
CA LEU A 620 7.26 -15.02 69.77
C LEU A 620 7.14 -16.47 69.27
N VAL A 621 7.57 -16.75 68.03
CA VAL A 621 7.68 -18.13 67.50
C VAL A 621 8.86 -18.88 68.13
N GLY A 622 9.98 -18.20 68.40
CA GLY A 622 11.13 -18.77 69.11
C GLY A 622 10.82 -19.16 70.55
N LEU A 623 10.05 -18.34 71.28
CA LEU A 623 9.62 -18.62 72.66
C LEU A 623 8.64 -19.79 72.77
N ARG A 624 7.96 -20.17 71.67
CA ARG A 624 7.07 -21.35 71.63
C ARG A 624 7.83 -22.67 71.45
N ARG A 625 9.12 -22.65 71.10
CA ARG A 625 9.98 -23.86 70.97
C ARG A 625 10.86 -24.16 72.19
N PHE A 626 10.86 -23.31 73.23
CA PHE A 626 11.55 -23.58 74.51
C PHE A 626 10.60 -24.07 75.63
N LYS A 627 9.34 -24.33 75.29
CA LYS A 627 8.40 -25.11 76.12
C LYS A 627 7.78 -26.23 75.29
N SER A 628 8.62 -27.19 74.91
CA SER A 628 8.22 -28.59 74.75
C SER A 628 9.44 -29.48 74.91
#